data_AF-A0A9N9H6W5-F1
#
_entry.id   AF-A0A9N9H6W5-F1
#
_cell.length_a   1.000
_cell.length_b   1.000
_cell.length_c   1.000
_cell.angle_alpha   90.00
_cell.angle_beta   90.00
_cell.angle_gamma   90.00
#
_symmetry.space_group_name_H-M   'P 1'
#
loop_
_entity.id
_entity.type
_entity.pdbx_description
1 polymer ?
#
loop_
_entity_poly.entity_id
_entity_poly.type
_entity_poly.pdbx_seq_one_letter_code
_entity_poly.pdbx_strand_id
1 'polypeptide(L)'
;MPKKYEIHIKPEKMGLLPSPTWGTLTSLALSYILVLCVILIVEITSRSFNIPHYISHQENATPGTVYFAFSVTLLLWWFHEGWEQGFPRGREYIAVAGIVAMTYGDAMASVIGKTYGRNGYQLIGTEGSRRTYEGSQAFFITTLIAIPFFWWLMSPLELTTMEYVTGALISACVGTALESVSPWGMDNLSVPLGVSLVLAILGY
;
A
#
# COMPACT_ATOMS: atom_id res chain seq x y z
N MET A 1 -41.26 -1.09 -41.86
CA MET A 1 -39.84 -1.52 -41.95
C MET A 1 -38.98 -0.45 -41.29
N PRO A 2 -38.27 -0.71 -40.18
CA PRO A 2 -37.39 0.28 -39.56
C PRO A 2 -36.00 0.27 -40.24
N LYS A 3 -35.44 1.45 -40.51
CA LYS A 3 -34.07 1.62 -41.03
C LYS A 3 -33.05 1.24 -39.95
N LYS A 4 -32.20 0.25 -40.23
CA LYS A 4 -30.99 -0.04 -39.43
C LYS A 4 -30.02 1.14 -39.61
N TYR A 5 -29.67 1.80 -38.51
CA TYR A 5 -28.52 2.69 -38.45
C TYR A 5 -27.30 1.82 -38.15
N GLU A 6 -26.47 1.54 -39.16
CA GLU A 6 -25.15 0.95 -38.97
C GLU A 6 -24.20 2.03 -38.48
N ILE A 7 -23.75 1.91 -37.23
CA ILE A 7 -22.72 2.76 -36.65
C ILE A 7 -21.38 2.22 -37.16
N HIS A 8 -20.84 2.84 -38.20
CA HIS A 8 -19.47 2.61 -38.65
C HIS A 8 -18.49 3.18 -37.63
N ILE A 9 -17.99 2.34 -36.73
CA ILE A 9 -16.84 2.67 -35.88
C ILE A 9 -15.59 2.44 -36.73
N LYS A 10 -14.86 3.52 -37.07
CA LYS A 10 -13.58 3.44 -37.78
C LYS A 10 -12.51 2.80 -36.88
N PRO A 11 -11.78 1.76 -37.34
CA PRO A 11 -10.77 1.07 -36.56
C PRO A 11 -9.41 1.75 -36.74
N GLU A 12 -9.15 2.89 -36.09
CA GLU A 12 -7.89 3.62 -36.37
C GLU A 12 -7.18 4.24 -35.16
N LYS A 13 -7.48 3.83 -33.91
CA LYS A 13 -6.68 4.26 -32.74
C LYS A 13 -6.44 3.12 -31.75
N MET A 14 -5.73 2.10 -32.22
CA MET A 14 -5.06 1.12 -31.35
C MET A 14 -3.54 1.32 -31.47
N GLY A 15 -3.11 2.57 -31.37
CA GLY A 15 -1.72 3.01 -31.48
C GLY A 15 -1.25 3.57 -30.14
N LEU A 16 0.00 3.24 -29.77
CA LEU A 16 0.80 3.73 -28.65
C LEU A 16 0.15 4.81 -27.77
N LEU A 17 0.14 4.56 -26.46
CA LEU A 17 -0.15 5.60 -25.46
C LEU A 17 0.62 6.90 -25.81
N PRO A 18 -0.02 8.07 -25.73
CA PRO A 18 0.64 9.33 -26.00
C PRO A 18 1.86 9.48 -25.09
N SER A 19 2.96 10.00 -25.64
CA SER A 19 4.18 10.23 -24.85
C SER A 19 3.86 11.13 -23.65
N PRO A 20 4.45 10.86 -22.47
CA PRO A 20 4.26 11.66 -21.26
C PRO A 20 4.36 13.15 -21.57
N THR A 21 3.31 13.88 -21.24
CA THR A 21 3.34 15.34 -21.38
C THR A 21 4.21 15.96 -20.28
N TRP A 22 4.74 17.15 -20.53
CA TRP A 22 5.43 17.91 -19.48
C TRP A 22 4.54 18.16 -18.26
N GLY A 23 3.22 18.28 -18.45
CA GLY A 23 2.27 18.43 -17.35
C GLY A 23 2.17 17.18 -16.46
N THR A 24 2.21 16.00 -17.07
CA THR A 24 2.15 14.73 -16.33
C THR A 24 3.45 14.44 -15.61
N LEU A 25 4.60 14.65 -16.26
CA LEU A 25 5.92 14.54 -15.61
C LEU A 25 6.08 15.50 -14.43
N THR A 26 5.61 16.74 -14.57
CA THR A 26 5.67 17.74 -13.49
C THR A 26 4.70 17.42 -12.36
N SER A 27 3.49 16.93 -12.65
CA SER A 27 2.54 16.50 -11.62
C SER A 27 3.06 15.30 -10.81
N LEU A 28 3.71 14.34 -11.48
CA LEU A 28 4.37 13.21 -10.83
C LEU A 28 5.50 13.70 -9.92
N ALA A 29 6.38 14.55 -10.45
CA ALA A 29 7.49 15.12 -9.67
C ALA A 29 6.98 15.90 -8.45
N LEU A 30 5.94 16.72 -8.59
CA LEU A 30 5.35 17.49 -7.49
C LEU A 30 4.70 16.59 -6.44
N SER A 31 3.96 15.56 -6.87
CA SER A 31 3.34 14.60 -5.95
C SER A 31 4.39 13.83 -5.15
N TYR A 32 5.50 13.47 -5.79
CA TYR A 32 6.60 12.75 -5.17
C TYR A 32 7.38 13.64 -4.17
N ILE A 33 7.66 14.89 -4.56
CA ILE A 33 8.25 15.90 -3.66
C ILE A 33 7.33 16.15 -2.46
N LEU A 34 6.02 16.26 -2.67
CA LEU A 34 5.06 16.47 -1.59
C LEU A 34 5.07 15.30 -0.60
N VAL A 35 5.03 14.05 -1.08
CA VAL A 35 5.08 12.86 -0.23
C VAL A 35 6.37 12.81 0.57
N LEU A 36 7.52 13.09 -0.05
CA LEU A 36 8.80 13.16 0.65
C LEU A 36 8.83 14.28 1.70
N CYS A 37 8.29 15.46 1.37
CA CYS A 37 8.18 16.56 2.31
C CYS A 37 7.30 16.20 3.52
N VAL A 38 6.15 15.54 3.30
CA VAL A 38 5.27 15.10 4.39
C VAL A 38 5.99 14.10 5.29
N ILE A 39 6.67 13.10 4.71
CA ILE A 39 7.45 12.10 5.48
C ILE A 39 8.56 12.80 6.29
N LEU A 40 9.30 13.71 5.68
CA LEU A 40 10.35 14.48 6.36
C LEU A 40 9.78 15.37 7.47
N ILE A 41 8.63 16.01 7.26
CA ILE A 41 7.99 16.84 8.28
C ILE A 41 7.55 15.97 9.46
N VAL A 42 6.98 14.79 9.22
CA VAL A 42 6.60 13.85 10.27
C VAL A 42 7.82 13.39 11.05
N GLU A 43 8.91 13.03 10.37
CA GLU A 43 10.18 12.63 10.99
C GLU A 43 10.80 13.77 11.82
N ILE A 44 10.84 14.99 11.26
CA ILE A 44 11.36 16.17 11.96
C ILE A 44 10.49 16.49 13.17
N THR A 45 9.17 16.47 13.02
CA THR A 45 8.21 16.74 14.12
C THR A 45 8.35 15.69 15.21
N SER A 46 8.46 14.41 14.86
CA SER A 46 8.71 13.33 15.81
C SER A 46 9.99 13.57 16.62
N ARG A 47 11.07 14.01 15.96
CA ARG A 47 12.35 14.33 16.61
C ARG A 47 12.32 15.63 17.41
N SER A 48 11.65 16.68 16.93
CA SER A 48 11.65 18.03 17.52
C SER A 48 10.76 18.15 18.76
N PHE A 49 9.65 17.41 18.82
CA PHE A 49 8.72 17.48 19.96
C PHE A 49 9.10 16.59 21.14
N ASN A 50 10.20 15.83 21.04
CA ASN A 50 10.76 14.99 22.10
C ASN A 50 9.65 14.25 22.88
N ILE A 51 8.68 13.67 22.15
CA ILE A 51 7.52 12.99 22.74
C ILE A 51 8.07 11.99 23.75
N PRO A 52 7.73 12.11 25.05
CA PRO A 52 8.45 11.44 26.12
C PRO A 52 8.55 9.95 25.82
N HIS A 53 9.81 9.54 25.62
CA HIS A 53 10.27 8.27 25.12
C HIS A 53 10.09 7.18 26.20
N TYR A 54 8.85 6.79 26.50
CA TYR A 54 8.55 5.69 27.43
C TYR A 54 8.64 4.29 26.81
N ILE A 55 9.01 4.21 25.53
CA ILE A 55 9.31 2.95 24.85
C ILE A 55 10.83 2.92 24.65
N SER A 56 11.51 2.16 25.52
CA SER A 56 12.88 1.61 25.41
C SER A 56 13.85 2.25 24.40
N HIS A 57 15.03 2.66 24.90
CA HIS A 57 16.23 2.87 24.09
C HIS A 57 16.41 1.76 23.03
N GLN A 58 16.22 2.08 21.76
CA GLN A 58 16.98 1.49 20.67
C GLN A 58 17.75 2.65 20.04
N GLU A 59 19.04 2.74 20.35
CA GLU A 59 19.97 3.77 19.87
C GLU A 59 20.15 3.79 18.33
N ASN A 60 19.37 3.02 17.54
CA ASN A 60 19.51 2.86 16.09
C ASN A 60 18.19 2.68 15.31
N ALA A 61 17.04 3.14 15.82
CA ALA A 61 15.74 2.94 15.16
C ALA A 61 15.44 3.99 14.08
N THR A 62 16.02 3.83 12.89
CA THR A 62 15.73 4.58 11.64
C THR A 62 15.53 3.75 10.35
N PRO A 63 15.85 2.44 10.25
CA PRO A 63 15.72 1.72 8.97
C PRO A 63 14.29 1.68 8.43
N GLY A 64 13.29 1.51 9.29
CA GLY A 64 11.90 1.28 8.89
C GLY A 64 11.29 2.40 8.04
N THR A 65 11.51 3.67 8.38
CA THR A 65 10.99 4.80 7.59
C THR A 65 11.64 4.87 6.22
N VAL A 66 12.94 4.54 6.13
CA VAL A 66 13.68 4.47 4.86
C VAL A 66 13.17 3.32 4.00
N TYR A 67 12.94 2.14 4.60
CA TYR A 67 12.35 0.98 3.94
C TYR A 67 10.95 1.28 3.39
N PHE A 68 10.12 1.95 4.20
CA PHE A 68 8.78 2.33 3.77
C PHE A 68 8.83 3.33 2.62
N ALA A 69 9.62 4.40 2.74
CA ALA A 69 9.78 5.39 1.67
C ALA A 69 10.26 4.73 0.37
N PHE A 70 11.28 3.86 0.45
CA PHE A 70 11.78 3.12 -0.70
C PHE A 70 10.72 2.18 -1.32
N SER A 71 9.93 1.48 -0.49
CA SER A 71 8.86 0.60 -0.96
C SER A 71 7.79 1.38 -1.73
N VAL A 72 7.33 2.51 -1.19
CA VAL A 72 6.33 3.39 -1.82
C VAL A 72 6.89 3.90 -3.13
N THR A 73 8.12 4.41 -3.15
CA THR A 73 8.79 4.85 -4.38
C THR A 73 8.75 3.79 -5.47
N LEU A 74 9.11 2.55 -5.12
CA LEU A 74 9.17 1.46 -6.08
C LEU A 74 7.78 1.07 -6.57
N LEU A 75 6.77 1.05 -5.69
CA LEU A 75 5.37 0.81 -6.09
C LEU A 75 4.84 1.91 -7.01
N LEU A 76 5.07 3.17 -6.67
CA LEU A 76 4.64 4.30 -7.50
C LEU A 76 5.34 4.25 -8.86
N TRP A 77 6.63 3.95 -8.88
CA TRP A 77 7.38 3.79 -10.12
C TRP A 77 6.92 2.57 -10.93
N TRP A 78 6.54 1.46 -10.31
CA TRP A 78 6.11 0.27 -11.05
C TRP A 78 4.69 0.42 -11.61
N PHE A 79 3.77 0.96 -10.82
CA PHE A 79 2.35 1.06 -11.17
C PHE A 79 1.96 2.40 -11.81
N HIS A 80 2.92 3.27 -12.18
CA HIS A 80 2.65 4.59 -12.77
C HIS A 80 1.94 4.55 -14.14
N GLU A 81 1.96 3.40 -14.82
CA GLU A 81 1.35 3.26 -16.13
C GLU A 81 -0.16 3.55 -16.06
N GLY A 82 -0.62 4.48 -16.92
CA GLY A 82 -2.04 4.86 -16.99
C GLY A 82 -2.46 6.05 -16.11
N TRP A 83 -1.61 6.51 -15.19
CA TRP A 83 -1.93 7.62 -14.27
C TRP A 83 -2.24 8.93 -15.00
N GLU A 84 -1.63 9.11 -16.17
CA GLU A 84 -1.84 10.27 -17.05
C GLU A 84 -3.28 10.40 -17.55
N GLN A 85 -4.03 9.30 -17.56
CA GLN A 85 -5.42 9.30 -17.96
C GLN A 85 -6.30 9.95 -16.89
N GLY A 86 -5.80 10.15 -15.67
CA GLY A 86 -6.46 10.76 -14.51
C GLY A 86 -6.47 9.80 -13.33
N PHE A 87 -6.14 10.27 -12.12
CA PHE A 87 -6.19 9.41 -10.93
C PHE A 87 -7.65 9.11 -10.55
N PRO A 88 -8.04 7.84 -10.32
CA PRO A 88 -7.32 6.58 -10.54
C PRO A 88 -7.89 5.84 -11.76
N ARG A 89 -7.11 5.72 -12.84
CA ARG A 89 -7.59 5.16 -14.12
C ARG A 89 -6.68 4.08 -14.70
N GLY A 90 -5.67 3.65 -13.95
CA GLY A 90 -4.84 2.49 -14.26
C GLY A 90 -4.73 1.56 -13.05
N ARG A 91 -3.52 1.04 -12.81
CA ARG A 91 -3.24 0.03 -11.78
C ARG A 91 -2.79 0.63 -10.44
N GLU A 92 -3.12 1.91 -10.18
CA GLU A 92 -2.79 2.63 -8.93
C GLU A 92 -3.29 1.87 -7.70
N TYR A 93 -4.48 1.27 -7.82
CA TYR A 93 -5.17 0.63 -6.71
C TYR A 93 -4.40 -0.57 -6.15
N ILE A 94 -3.56 -1.22 -6.97
CA ILE A 94 -2.67 -2.30 -6.53
C ILE A 94 -1.58 -1.76 -5.60
N ALA A 95 -0.92 -0.67 -5.99
CA ALA A 95 0.05 0.02 -5.15
C ALA A 95 -0.59 0.51 -3.84
N VAL A 96 -1.78 1.11 -3.95
CA VAL A 96 -2.53 1.59 -2.78
C VAL A 96 -2.89 0.44 -1.85
N ALA A 97 -3.24 -0.75 -2.35
CA ALA A 97 -3.54 -1.90 -1.50
C ALA A 97 -2.35 -2.28 -0.60
N GLY A 98 -1.13 -2.36 -1.16
CA GLY A 98 0.07 -2.64 -0.35
C GLY A 98 0.39 -1.52 0.64
N ILE A 99 0.27 -0.27 0.22
CA ILE A 99 0.52 0.90 1.08
C ILE A 99 -0.49 0.94 2.24
N VAL A 100 -1.78 0.70 1.96
CA VAL A 100 -2.85 0.67 2.95
C VAL A 100 -2.67 -0.50 3.92
N ALA A 101 -2.35 -1.69 3.43
CA ALA A 101 -2.07 -2.85 4.28
C ALA A 101 -0.95 -2.54 5.28
N MET A 102 0.16 -1.96 4.79
CA MET A 102 1.27 -1.58 5.65
C MET A 102 0.89 -0.48 6.64
N THR A 103 0.29 0.62 6.17
CA THR A 103 0.04 1.79 7.02
C THR A 103 -1.06 1.56 8.04
N TYR A 104 -2.24 1.12 7.59
CA TYR A 104 -3.39 0.92 8.47
C TYR A 104 -3.30 -0.40 9.22
N GLY A 105 -2.87 -1.47 8.55
CA GLY A 105 -2.71 -2.79 9.15
C GLY A 105 -1.69 -2.77 10.30
N ASP A 106 -0.48 -2.26 10.06
CA ASP A 106 0.57 -2.20 11.10
C ASP A 106 0.20 -1.24 12.23
N ALA A 107 -0.39 -0.07 11.92
CA ALA A 107 -0.84 0.86 12.94
C ALA A 107 -1.85 0.20 13.91
N MET A 108 -2.84 -0.52 13.37
CA MET A 108 -3.82 -1.23 14.19
C MET A 108 -3.22 -2.43 14.91
N ALA A 109 -2.30 -3.17 14.28
CA ALA A 109 -1.57 -4.26 14.91
C ALA A 109 -0.76 -3.78 16.12
N SER A 110 -0.08 -2.63 15.99
CA SER A 110 0.70 -1.99 17.03
C SER A 110 -0.17 -1.48 18.17
N VAL A 111 -1.28 -0.80 17.88
CA VAL A 111 -2.23 -0.30 18.90
C VAL A 111 -2.86 -1.47 19.66
N ILE A 112 -3.49 -2.41 18.96
CA ILE A 112 -4.17 -3.54 19.61
C ILE A 112 -3.16 -4.48 20.27
N GLY A 113 -2.02 -4.73 19.63
CA GLY A 113 -0.97 -5.60 20.18
C GLY A 113 -0.34 -5.04 21.45
N LYS A 114 -0.15 -3.72 21.56
CA LYS A 114 0.38 -3.09 22.79
C LYS A 114 -0.67 -2.96 23.88
N THR A 115 -1.92 -2.67 23.53
CA THR A 115 -2.99 -2.44 24.52
C THR A 115 -3.63 -3.73 25.02
N TYR A 116 -3.87 -4.69 24.13
CA TYR A 116 -4.64 -5.91 24.41
C TYR A 116 -3.87 -7.21 24.17
N GLY A 117 -2.64 -7.14 23.65
CA GLY A 117 -1.85 -8.32 23.34
C GLY A 117 -1.48 -9.12 24.59
N ARG A 118 -2.04 -10.32 24.69
CA ARG A 118 -1.75 -11.26 25.80
C ARG A 118 -0.92 -12.42 25.31
N ASN A 119 -1.21 -12.89 24.10
CA ASN A 119 -0.61 -14.08 23.53
C ASN A 119 0.46 -13.66 22.52
N GLY A 120 1.70 -13.53 22.98
CA GLY A 120 2.81 -13.20 22.11
C GLY A 120 3.45 -14.42 21.46
N TYR A 121 3.97 -14.24 20.27
CA TYR A 121 4.74 -15.23 19.55
C TYR A 121 5.95 -14.58 18.88
N GLN A 122 6.91 -15.42 18.51
CA GLN A 122 8.10 -15.02 17.77
C GLN A 122 8.46 -16.19 16.86
N LEU A 123 8.62 -15.91 15.57
CA LEU A 123 9.00 -16.93 14.59
C LEU A 123 10.53 -17.08 14.56
N ILE A 124 10.99 -18.24 14.10
CA ILE A 124 12.43 -18.50 13.95
C ILE A 124 12.99 -17.52 12.90
N GLY A 125 14.09 -16.83 13.24
CA GLY A 125 14.68 -15.80 12.37
C GLY A 125 14.07 -14.40 12.52
N THR A 126 13.13 -14.18 13.45
CA THR A 126 12.58 -12.85 13.77
C THR A 126 13.04 -12.34 15.14
N GLU A 127 14.34 -12.48 15.44
CA GLU A 127 14.93 -12.04 16.71
C GLU A 127 14.68 -10.53 16.96
N GLY A 128 14.16 -10.19 18.14
CA GLY A 128 13.82 -8.80 18.49
C GLY A 128 12.47 -8.30 17.95
N SER A 129 11.73 -9.10 17.18
CA SER A 129 10.40 -8.78 16.64
C SER A 129 9.33 -9.68 17.27
N ARG A 130 8.97 -9.41 18.53
CA ARG A 130 7.89 -10.14 19.22
C ARG A 130 6.54 -9.60 18.76
N ARG A 131 5.71 -10.45 18.18
CA ARG A 131 4.35 -10.15 17.74
C ARG A 131 3.32 -10.70 18.72
N THR A 132 2.06 -10.32 18.56
CA THR A 132 0.95 -10.88 19.34
C THR A 132 -0.14 -11.36 18.40
N TYR A 133 -0.83 -12.45 18.76
CA TYR A 133 -1.93 -12.96 17.95
C TYR A 133 -3.05 -11.93 17.81
N GLU A 134 -3.30 -11.15 18.87
CA GLU A 134 -4.28 -10.06 18.85
C GLU A 134 -3.87 -8.94 17.89
N GLY A 135 -2.58 -8.60 17.84
CA GLY A 135 -2.04 -7.62 16.89
C GLY A 135 -2.17 -8.11 15.44
N SER A 136 -1.78 -9.35 15.15
CA SER A 136 -1.90 -9.90 13.80
C SER A 136 -3.35 -10.08 13.35
N GLN A 137 -4.28 -10.40 14.26
CA GLN A 137 -5.72 -10.37 13.96
C GLN A 137 -6.21 -8.95 13.66
N ALA A 138 -5.75 -7.94 14.41
CA ALA A 138 -6.06 -6.55 14.14
C ALA A 138 -5.51 -6.10 12.77
N PHE A 139 -4.29 -6.50 12.41
CA PHE A 139 -3.73 -6.29 11.07
C PHE A 139 -4.67 -6.84 10.00
N PHE A 140 -5.02 -8.12 10.13
CA PHE A 140 -5.82 -8.87 9.17
C PHE A 140 -7.18 -8.20 8.96
N ILE A 141 -7.92 -7.96 10.05
CA ILE A 141 -9.27 -7.37 10.00
C ILE A 141 -9.21 -5.95 9.44
N THR A 142 -8.23 -5.15 9.85
CA THR A 142 -8.08 -3.78 9.38
C THR A 142 -7.80 -3.75 7.89
N THR A 143 -6.89 -4.60 7.41
CA THR A 143 -6.55 -4.69 5.98
C THR A 143 -7.75 -5.16 5.16
N LEU A 144 -8.49 -6.17 5.65
CA LEU A 144 -9.69 -6.71 5.02
C LEU A 144 -10.80 -5.67 4.85
N ILE A 145 -10.88 -4.67 5.72
CA ILE A 145 -11.87 -3.59 5.67
C ILE A 145 -11.34 -2.37 4.90
N ALA A 146 -10.10 -1.98 5.16
CA ALA A 146 -9.52 -0.75 4.63
C ALA A 146 -9.30 -0.82 3.11
N ILE A 147 -8.78 -1.93 2.59
CA ILE A 147 -8.52 -2.06 1.15
C ILE A 147 -9.79 -1.88 0.31
N PRO A 148 -10.91 -2.60 0.55
CA PRO A 148 -12.11 -2.40 -0.25
C PRO A 148 -12.71 -1.00 -0.06
N PHE A 149 -12.54 -0.37 1.12
CA PHE A 149 -12.92 1.02 1.34
C PHE A 149 -12.11 2.00 0.46
N PHE A 150 -10.79 1.86 0.43
CA PHE A 150 -9.92 2.71 -0.40
C PHE A 150 -10.12 2.45 -1.89
N TRP A 151 -10.27 1.18 -2.29
CA TRP A 151 -10.65 0.84 -3.66
C TRP A 151 -12.02 1.39 -4.03
N TRP A 152 -12.99 1.44 -3.12
CA TRP A 152 -14.28 2.06 -3.41
C TRP A 152 -14.13 3.58 -3.62
N LEU A 153 -13.35 4.25 -2.77
CA LEU A 153 -13.05 5.69 -2.92
C LEU A 153 -12.34 5.99 -4.25
N MET A 154 -11.48 5.08 -4.70
CA MET A 154 -10.80 5.19 -5.99
C MET A 154 -11.74 4.85 -7.16
N SER A 155 -12.62 3.86 -7.00
CA SER A 155 -13.50 3.35 -8.07
C SER A 155 -12.72 2.89 -9.33
N PRO A 156 -11.75 1.95 -9.21
CA PRO A 156 -11.08 1.35 -10.36
C PRO A 156 -12.09 0.66 -11.28
N LEU A 157 -11.97 0.93 -12.59
CA LEU A 157 -12.90 0.41 -13.60
C LEU A 157 -12.69 -1.07 -13.90
N GLU A 158 -11.53 -1.60 -13.54
CA GLU A 158 -11.07 -2.95 -13.89
C GLU A 158 -11.58 -4.02 -12.91
N LEU A 159 -11.95 -3.62 -11.69
CA LEU A 159 -12.33 -4.55 -10.63
C LEU A 159 -13.84 -4.83 -10.59
N THR A 160 -14.18 -6.11 -10.63
CA THR A 160 -15.51 -6.64 -10.33
C THR A 160 -15.78 -6.69 -8.82
N THR A 161 -17.05 -6.79 -8.43
CA THR A 161 -17.43 -6.94 -7.02
C THR A 161 -16.77 -8.14 -6.33
N MET A 162 -16.52 -9.23 -7.07
CA MET A 162 -15.84 -10.40 -6.51
C MET A 162 -14.37 -10.10 -6.23
N GLU A 163 -13.70 -9.39 -7.14
CA GLU A 163 -12.28 -9.02 -7.00
C GLU A 163 -12.04 -8.06 -5.83
N TYR A 164 -13.00 -7.19 -5.50
CA TYR A 164 -12.93 -6.40 -4.27
C TYR A 164 -12.80 -7.30 -3.03
N VAL A 165 -13.61 -8.34 -2.95
CA VAL A 165 -13.65 -9.24 -1.78
C VAL A 165 -12.42 -10.15 -1.76
N THR A 166 -12.10 -10.78 -2.88
CA THR A 166 -10.97 -11.71 -2.96
C THR A 166 -9.63 -10.99 -2.85
N GLY A 167 -9.49 -9.82 -3.47
CA GLY A 167 -8.28 -9.00 -3.40
C GLY A 167 -8.03 -8.49 -1.98
N ALA A 168 -9.07 -8.06 -1.27
CA ALA A 168 -8.97 -7.68 0.15
C ALA A 168 -8.55 -8.87 1.03
N LEU A 169 -9.14 -10.04 0.82
CA LEU A 169 -8.79 -11.25 1.57
C LEU A 169 -7.35 -11.70 1.33
N ILE A 170 -6.91 -11.72 0.07
CA ILE A 170 -5.53 -12.04 -0.31
C ILE A 170 -4.57 -11.05 0.36
N SER A 171 -4.86 -9.75 0.25
CA SER A 171 -4.00 -8.72 0.83
C SER A 171 -3.91 -8.82 2.34
N ALA A 172 -5.02 -9.12 3.03
CA ALA A 172 -5.04 -9.34 4.47
C ALA A 172 -4.20 -10.58 4.85
N CYS A 173 -4.38 -11.71 4.15
CA CYS A 173 -3.59 -12.92 4.39
C CYS A 173 -2.08 -12.69 4.16
N VAL A 174 -1.73 -12.13 3.01
CA VAL A 174 -0.33 -11.90 2.61
C VAL A 174 0.31 -10.86 3.52
N GLY A 175 -0.36 -9.75 3.79
CA GLY A 175 0.14 -8.70 4.67
C GLY A 175 0.38 -9.20 6.09
N THR A 176 -0.56 -9.93 6.68
CA THR A 176 -0.38 -10.53 8.02
C THR A 176 0.74 -11.56 8.04
N ALA A 177 0.87 -12.39 7.01
CA ALA A 177 1.96 -13.35 6.93
C ALA A 177 3.32 -12.63 6.89
N LEU A 178 3.45 -11.62 6.03
CA LEU A 178 4.68 -10.82 5.89
C LEU A 178 5.01 -10.04 7.17
N GLU A 179 4.01 -9.46 7.84
CA GLU A 179 4.15 -8.81 9.15
C GLU A 179 4.72 -9.79 10.20
N SER A 180 4.17 -11.01 10.25
CA SER A 180 4.57 -12.02 11.22
C SER A 180 6.00 -12.54 11.05
N VAL A 181 6.51 -12.59 9.81
CA VAL A 181 7.85 -13.13 9.48
C VAL A 181 8.92 -12.05 9.31
N SER A 182 8.59 -10.77 9.47
CA SER A 182 9.54 -9.68 9.21
C SER A 182 10.37 -9.31 10.45
N PRO A 183 11.70 -9.47 10.41
CA PRO A 183 12.60 -8.98 11.46
C PRO A 183 12.86 -7.47 11.32
N TRP A 184 13.23 -6.81 12.42
CA TRP A 184 13.85 -5.47 12.43
C TRP A 184 13.18 -4.37 11.59
N GLY A 185 11.85 -4.35 11.48
CA GLY A 185 11.13 -3.34 10.71
C GLY A 185 11.15 -3.57 9.19
N MET A 186 11.56 -4.76 8.73
CA MET A 186 11.56 -5.15 7.32
C MET A 186 10.13 -5.28 6.75
N ASP A 187 9.11 -5.37 7.59
CA ASP A 187 7.69 -5.30 7.23
C ASP A 187 7.37 -4.03 6.46
N ASN A 188 7.99 -2.91 6.83
CA ASN A 188 7.90 -1.65 6.11
C ASN A 188 8.34 -1.73 4.64
N LEU A 189 9.16 -2.73 4.27
CA LEU A 189 9.52 -3.03 2.88
C LEU A 189 8.69 -4.19 2.32
N SER A 190 8.60 -5.29 3.07
CA SER A 190 8.06 -6.55 2.60
C SER A 190 6.56 -6.49 2.40
N VAL A 191 5.80 -5.86 3.31
CA VAL A 191 4.33 -5.80 3.24
C VAL A 191 3.84 -5.00 2.04
N PRO A 192 4.27 -3.72 1.81
CA PRO A 192 3.83 -2.97 0.65
C PRO A 192 4.15 -3.68 -0.66
N LEU A 193 5.38 -4.17 -0.81
CA LEU A 193 5.84 -4.82 -2.02
C LEU A 193 5.16 -6.18 -2.23
N GLY A 194 5.09 -7.00 -1.20
CA GLY A 194 4.57 -8.36 -1.28
C GLY A 194 3.07 -8.39 -1.54
N VAL A 195 2.27 -7.57 -0.86
CA VAL A 195 0.83 -7.46 -1.13
C VAL A 195 0.59 -7.02 -2.57
N SER A 196 1.24 -5.94 -3.00
CA SER A 196 1.08 -5.40 -4.36
C SER A 196 1.54 -6.39 -5.44
N LEU A 197 2.66 -7.08 -5.20
CA LEU A 197 3.21 -8.07 -6.12
C LEU A 197 2.28 -9.28 -6.26
N VAL A 198 1.75 -9.82 -5.16
CA VAL A 198 0.84 -10.97 -5.21
C VAL A 198 -0.43 -10.61 -5.97
N LEU A 199 -1.03 -9.44 -5.71
CA LEU A 199 -2.18 -8.96 -6.47
C LEU A 199 -1.85 -8.84 -7.96
N ALA A 200 -0.74 -8.21 -8.32
CA ALA A 200 -0.34 -8.04 -9.72
C ALA A 200 -0.10 -9.37 -10.44
N ILE A 201 0.51 -10.37 -9.77
CA ILE A 201 0.73 -11.72 -10.33
C ILE A 201 -0.61 -12.44 -10.55
N LEU A 202 -1.58 -12.24 -9.67
CA LEU A 202 -2.91 -12.85 -9.77
C LEU A 202 -3.83 -12.15 -10.78
N GLY A 203 -3.33 -11.14 -11.49
CA GLY A 203 -4.08 -10.44 -12.54
C GLY A 203 -5.09 -9.43 -12.02
N TYR A 204 -4.97 -9.04 -10.74
CA TYR A 204 -5.62 -7.84 -10.25
C TYR A 204 -5.00 -6.60 -10.88
#